data_AF-A0A2G9PYC2-F1
#
_entry.id   AF-A0A2G9PYC2-F1
#
_cell.length_a   1.000
_cell.length_b   1.000
_cell.length_c   1.000
_cell.angle_alpha   90.00
_cell.angle_beta   90.00
_cell.angle_gamma   90.00
#
_symmetry.space_group_name_H-M   'P 1'
#
loop_
_entity.id
_entity.type
_entity.pdbx_description
1 polymer ?
#
loop_
_entity_poly.entity_id
_entity_poly.type
_entity_poly.pdbx_seq_one_letter_code
_entity_poly.pdbx_strand_id
1 'polypeptide(L)'
;MDIIGLIISNPKVGVISISFLITLAMTLVTKFFTNQERMKELKGMQKKHQEKMKEHKGNLDKQKEIQKEIMSISMEMMKHSFKPLLITFLPIIVIFTWARGIFMETAIASTWLWWYIGVSIASSIILRKVLDVA
;
A
#
# COMPACT_ATOMS: atom_id res chain seq x y z
N MET A 1 14.59 -1.49 -31.64
CA MET A 1 13.24 -1.67 -31.07
C MET A 1 13.36 -1.29 -29.62
N ASP A 2 12.90 -0.09 -29.32
CA ASP A 2 13.18 0.57 -28.05
C ASP A 2 12.10 0.14 -27.06
N ILE A 3 12.40 0.19 -25.76
CA ILE A 3 11.48 -0.29 -24.70
C ILE A 3 10.10 0.38 -24.82
N ILE A 4 10.07 1.65 -25.19
CA ILE A 4 8.83 2.42 -25.40
C ILE A 4 8.04 1.87 -26.61
N GLY A 5 8.71 1.54 -27.71
CA GLY A 5 8.06 0.96 -28.90
C GLY A 5 7.40 -0.40 -28.62
N LEU A 6 8.03 -1.22 -27.78
CA LEU A 6 7.45 -2.49 -27.32
C LEU A 6 6.21 -2.28 -26.44
N ILE A 7 6.25 -1.28 -25.55
CA ILE A 7 5.11 -0.92 -24.69
C ILE A 7 3.94 -0.42 -25.54
N ILE A 8 4.18 0.45 -26.53
CA ILE A 8 3.13 0.99 -27.40
C ILE A 8 2.49 -0.13 -28.25
N SER A 9 3.30 -1.09 -28.71
CA SER A 9 2.83 -2.22 -29.50
C SER A 9 1.97 -3.21 -28.69
N ASN A 10 2.29 -3.39 -27.41
CA ASN A 10 1.56 -4.28 -26.49
C ASN A 10 1.20 -3.56 -25.19
N PRO A 11 0.27 -2.58 -25.23
CA PRO A 11 0.10 -1.63 -24.14
C PRO A 11 -0.50 -2.28 -22.88
N LYS A 12 -1.27 -3.37 -23.03
CA LYS A 12 -1.75 -4.18 -21.90
C LYS A 12 -0.61 -4.86 -21.14
N VAL A 13 0.32 -5.49 -21.85
CA VAL A 13 1.49 -6.14 -21.23
C VAL A 13 2.41 -5.09 -20.61
N GLY A 14 2.57 -3.94 -21.27
CA GLY A 14 3.31 -2.79 -20.76
C GLY A 14 2.74 -2.28 -19.43
N VAL A 15 1.44 -2.00 -19.35
CA VAL A 15 0.82 -1.49 -18.11
C VAL A 15 0.90 -2.52 -16.98
N ILE A 16 0.66 -3.81 -17.26
CA ILE A 16 0.76 -4.88 -16.26
C ILE A 16 2.19 -4.93 -15.69
N SER A 17 3.19 -4.94 -16.57
CA SER A 17 4.60 -5.05 -16.17
C SER A 17 5.05 -3.84 -15.36
N ILE A 18 4.70 -2.63 -15.80
CA ILE A 18 5.02 -1.38 -15.10
C ILE A 18 4.33 -1.33 -13.74
N SER A 19 3.03 -1.63 -13.66
CA SER A 19 2.29 -1.66 -12.39
C SER A 19 2.87 -2.65 -11.39
N PHE A 20 3.26 -3.84 -11.86
CA PHE A 20 3.90 -4.84 -11.01
C PHE A 20 5.23 -4.33 -10.47
N LEU A 21 6.11 -3.80 -11.32
CA LEU A 21 7.43 -3.28 -10.92
C LEU A 21 7.32 -2.11 -9.93
N ILE A 22 6.39 -1.19 -10.17
CA ILE A 22 6.10 -0.07 -9.25
C ILE A 22 5.64 -0.64 -7.91
N THR A 23 4.68 -1.55 -7.93
CA THR A 23 4.14 -2.15 -6.69
C THR A 23 5.21 -2.91 -5.92
N LEU A 24 6.10 -3.62 -6.62
CA LEU A 24 7.25 -4.31 -6.03
C LEU A 24 8.20 -3.31 -5.37
N ALA A 25 8.61 -2.26 -6.08
CA ALA A 25 9.47 -1.22 -5.53
C ALA A 25 8.86 -0.57 -4.27
N MET A 26 7.59 -0.19 -4.32
CA MET A 26 6.89 0.41 -3.18
C MET A 26 6.77 -0.55 -1.99
N THR A 27 6.55 -1.84 -2.26
CA THR A 27 6.46 -2.87 -1.21
C THR A 27 7.83 -3.09 -0.56
N LEU A 28 8.91 -3.08 -1.34
CA LEU A 28 10.27 -3.17 -0.81
C LEU A 28 10.63 -1.94 0.03
N VAL A 29 10.31 -0.72 -0.42
CA VAL A 29 10.51 0.49 0.38
C VAL A 29 9.75 0.38 1.71
N THR A 30 8.49 -0.03 1.68
CA THR A 30 7.72 -0.23 2.91
C THR A 30 8.37 -1.28 3.81
N LYS A 31 8.87 -2.38 3.23
CA LYS A 31 9.56 -3.44 3.99
C LYS A 31 10.79 -2.93 4.72
N PHE A 32 11.66 -2.19 4.03
CA PHE A 32 12.95 -1.76 4.56
C PHE A 32 12.86 -0.50 5.42
N PHE A 33 11.91 0.39 5.16
CA PHE A 33 11.81 1.68 5.84
C PHE A 33 10.78 1.72 6.97
N THR A 34 10.02 0.63 7.16
CA THR A 34 9.11 0.44 8.31
C THR A 34 9.64 -0.66 9.24
N ASN A 35 9.55 -0.44 10.55
CA ASN A 35 9.84 -1.47 11.55
C ASN A 35 8.73 -2.54 11.53
N GLN A 36 8.98 -3.65 10.84
CA GLN A 36 8.00 -4.72 10.64
C GLN A 36 7.60 -5.39 11.95
N GLU A 37 8.56 -5.63 12.85
CA GLU A 37 8.32 -6.25 14.15
C GLU A 37 7.39 -5.39 15.00
N ARG A 38 7.70 -4.09 15.14
CA ARG A 38 6.86 -3.15 15.89
C ARG A 38 5.47 -3.01 15.28
N MET A 39 5.35 -3.01 13.94
CA MET A 39 4.05 -2.97 13.28
C MET A 39 3.20 -4.21 13.56
N LYS A 40 3.80 -5.41 13.57
CA LYS A 40 3.10 -6.66 13.92
C LYS A 40 2.67 -6.66 15.39
N GLU A 41 3.54 -6.18 16.28
CA GLU A 41 3.24 -6.02 17.71
C GLU A 41 2.06 -5.07 17.93
N LEU A 42 2.09 -3.87 17.33
CA LEU A 42 1.02 -2.88 17.42
C LEU A 42 -0.32 -3.42 16.91
N LYS A 43 -0.33 -4.16 15.79
CA LYS A 43 -1.54 -4.84 15.29
C LYS A 43 -2.04 -5.91 16.27
N GLY A 44 -1.14 -6.62 16.93
CA GLY A 44 -1.47 -7.57 17.99
C GLY A 44 -2.12 -6.89 19.20
N MET A 45 -1.54 -5.79 19.69
CA MET A 45 -2.11 -5.01 20.79
C MET A 45 -3.46 -4.40 20.44
N GLN A 46 -3.62 -3.89 19.21
CA GLN A 46 -4.89 -3.37 18.71
C GLN A 46 -5.99 -4.43 18.77
N LYS A 47 -5.72 -5.67 18.33
CA LYS A 47 -6.67 -6.80 18.41
C LYS A 47 -7.03 -7.13 19.85
N LYS A 48 -6.05 -7.21 20.76
CA LYS A 48 -6.29 -7.46 22.19
C LYS A 48 -7.20 -6.39 22.81
N HIS A 49 -7.01 -5.12 22.49
CA HIS A 49 -7.89 -4.05 22.98
C HIS A 49 -9.28 -4.10 22.34
N GLN A 50 -9.40 -4.50 21.07
CA GLN A 50 -10.70 -4.73 20.43
C GLN A 50 -11.49 -5.88 21.09
N GLU A 51 -10.82 -6.93 21.54
CA GLU A 51 -11.43 -8.02 22.31
C GLU A 51 -11.89 -7.52 23.69
N LYS A 52 -11.01 -6.85 24.45
CA LYS A 52 -11.36 -6.23 25.73
C LYS A 52 -12.54 -5.26 25.63
N MET A 53 -12.63 -4.51 24.54
CA MET A 53 -13.76 -3.61 24.26
C MET A 53 -15.10 -4.37 24.16
N LYS A 54 -15.09 -5.57 23.58
CA LYS A 54 -16.27 -6.44 23.45
C LYS A 54 -16.65 -7.08 24.78
N GLU A 55 -15.68 -7.40 25.62
CA GLU A 55 -15.90 -7.95 26.98
C GLU A 55 -16.56 -6.92 27.91
N HIS A 56 -16.26 -5.63 27.72
CA HIS A 56 -16.79 -4.53 28.53
C HIS A 56 -18.01 -3.84 27.91
N LYS A 57 -18.78 -4.56 27.08
CA LYS A 57 -20.02 -4.03 26.48
C LYS A 57 -20.98 -3.51 27.53
N GLY A 58 -21.47 -2.28 27.32
CA GLY A 58 -22.41 -1.61 28.23
C GLY A 58 -21.74 -0.78 29.33
N ASN A 59 -20.43 -0.93 29.57
CA ASN A 59 -19.67 -0.04 30.45
C ASN A 59 -19.02 1.08 29.63
N LEU A 60 -19.74 2.19 29.46
CA LEU A 60 -19.31 3.30 28.61
C LEU A 60 -17.96 3.91 29.02
N ASP A 61 -17.67 3.99 30.32
CA ASP A 61 -16.43 4.59 30.81
C ASP A 61 -15.21 3.72 30.48
N LYS A 62 -15.30 2.41 30.76
CA LYS A 62 -14.25 1.45 30.37
C LYS A 62 -14.08 1.35 28.86
N GLN A 63 -15.17 1.41 28.10
CA GLN A 63 -15.10 1.43 26.64
C GLN A 63 -14.40 2.69 26.11
N LYS A 64 -14.67 3.86 26.69
CA LYS A 64 -13.95 5.10 26.31
C LYS A 64 -12.46 5.01 26.63
N GLU A 65 -12.08 4.43 27.76
CA GLU A 65 -10.67 4.22 28.14
C GLU A 65 -9.94 3.33 27.14
N ILE A 66 -10.51 2.14 26.84
CA ILE A 66 -9.94 1.21 25.86
C ILE A 66 -9.86 1.86 24.47
N GLN A 67 -10.83 2.71 24.11
CA GLN A 67 -10.81 3.41 22.82
C GLN A 67 -9.65 4.41 22.73
N LYS A 68 -9.33 5.12 23.83
CA LYS A 68 -8.15 5.99 23.90
C LYS A 68 -6.85 5.19 23.70
N GLU A 69 -6.75 3.99 24.27
CA GLU A 69 -5.61 3.09 24.04
C GLU A 69 -5.52 2.61 22.58
N ILE A 70 -6.65 2.24 21.96
CA ILE A 70 -6.68 1.90 20.53
C ILE A 70 -6.23 3.09 19.67
N MET A 71 -6.65 4.31 20.04
CA MET A 71 -6.24 5.53 19.34
C MET A 71 -4.75 5.78 19.48
N SER A 72 -4.15 5.60 20.66
CA SER A 72 -2.71 5.77 20.86
C SER A 72 -1.90 4.77 20.04
N ILE A 73 -2.30 3.49 20.02
CA ILE A 73 -1.70 2.46 19.16
C ILE A 73 -1.83 2.83 17.68
N SER A 74 -3.01 3.30 17.27
CA SER A 74 -3.25 3.70 15.87
C SER A 74 -2.38 4.89 15.46
N MET A 75 -2.18 5.86 16.37
CA MET A 75 -1.26 6.98 16.14
C MET A 75 0.19 6.51 16.02
N GLU A 76 0.61 5.55 16.83
CA GLU A 76 1.95 4.98 16.73
C GLU A 76 2.16 4.21 15.41
N MET A 77 1.19 3.38 15.01
CA MET A 77 1.20 2.72 13.71
C MET A 77 1.29 3.72 12.55
N MET A 78 0.55 4.83 12.64
CA MET A 78 0.59 5.89 11.65
C MET A 78 1.99 6.51 11.55
N LYS A 79 2.66 6.80 12.69
CA LYS A 79 4.04 7.32 12.69
C LYS A 79 5.02 6.39 11.97
N HIS A 80 4.91 5.08 12.21
CA HIS A 80 5.73 4.08 11.52
C HIS A 80 5.42 3.94 10.02
N SER A 81 4.18 4.22 9.64
CA SER A 81 3.73 4.20 8.24
C SER A 81 3.98 5.53 7.50
N PHE A 82 4.23 6.62 8.22
CA PHE A 82 4.42 7.94 7.62
C PHE A 82 5.77 8.11 6.94
N LYS A 83 6.84 7.55 7.54
CA LYS A 83 8.19 7.57 6.96
C LYS A 83 8.25 6.97 5.55
N PRO A 84 7.81 5.72 5.29
CA PRO A 84 7.83 5.18 3.93
C PRO A 84 6.89 5.94 2.99
N LEU A 85 5.77 6.48 3.49
CA LEU A 85 4.86 7.29 2.67
C LEU A 85 5.56 8.51 2.09
N LEU A 86 6.30 9.28 2.90
CA LEU A 86 7.04 10.45 2.41
C LEU A 86 8.10 10.07 1.38
N ILE A 87 8.78 8.95 1.59
CA ILE A 87 9.82 8.44 0.68
C ILE A 87 9.21 8.01 -0.66
N THR A 88 8.02 7.43 -0.64
CA THR A 88 7.34 6.88 -1.83
C THR A 88 6.47 7.89 -2.56
N PHE A 89 6.03 8.97 -1.90
CA PHE A 89 5.11 9.95 -2.46
C PHE A 89 5.68 10.76 -3.63
N LEU A 90 6.94 11.21 -3.56
CA LEU A 90 7.52 11.93 -4.69
C LEU A 90 7.80 11.00 -5.89
N PRO A 91 8.42 9.81 -5.70
CA PRO A 91 8.61 8.84 -6.78
C PRO A 91 7.32 8.39 -7.44
N ILE A 92 6.24 8.16 -6.67
CA ILE A 92 4.98 7.68 -7.26
C ILE A 92 4.38 8.70 -8.23
N ILE A 93 4.46 10.00 -7.92
CA ILE A 93 3.94 11.06 -8.78
C ILE A 93 4.73 11.14 -10.08
N VAL A 94 6.06 11.11 -9.99
CA VAL A 94 6.94 11.15 -11.17
C VAL A 94 6.67 9.96 -12.08
N ILE A 95 6.65 8.75 -11.53
CA ILE A 95 6.42 7.53 -12.29
C ILE A 95 5.00 7.52 -12.88
N PHE A 96 3.99 7.93 -12.12
CA PHE A 96 2.61 7.98 -12.58
C PHE A 96 2.41 8.97 -13.74
N THR A 97 3.05 10.15 -13.66
CA THR A 97 2.99 11.17 -14.71
C THR A 97 3.63 10.67 -16.00
N TRP A 98 4.79 10.02 -15.88
CA TRP A 98 5.46 9.37 -17.00
C TRP A 98 4.63 8.24 -17.62
N ALA A 99 4.08 7.33 -16.80
CA ALA A 99 3.23 6.25 -17.26
C ALA A 99 1.97 6.77 -17.97
N ARG A 100 1.35 7.83 -17.43
CA ARG A 100 0.22 8.50 -18.07
C ARG A 100 0.59 9.03 -19.46
N GLY A 101 1.73 9.69 -19.61
CA GLY A 101 2.20 10.20 -20.90
C GLY A 101 2.26 9.11 -21.97
N ILE A 102 2.81 7.93 -21.61
CA ILE A 102 2.92 6.79 -22.53
C ILE A 102 1.55 6.19 -22.85
N PHE A 103 0.74 5.88 -21.83
CA PHE A 103 -0.49 5.10 -22.06
C PHE A 103 -1.63 5.92 -22.67
N MET A 104 -1.63 7.24 -22.50
CA MET A 104 -2.61 8.13 -23.14
C MET A 104 -2.49 8.15 -24.68
N GLU A 105 -1.33 7.77 -25.23
CA GLU A 105 -1.09 7.68 -26.68
C GLU A 105 -1.41 6.30 -27.26
N THR A 106 -1.91 5.36 -26.45
CA THR A 106 -2.15 3.97 -26.85
C THR A 106 -3.64 3.64 -26.96
N ALA A 107 -3.96 2.48 -27.55
CA ALA A 107 -5.32 1.97 -27.66
C ALA A 107 -6.04 1.75 -26.31
N ILE A 108 -5.33 1.79 -25.17
CA ILE A 108 -5.89 1.65 -23.83
C ILE A 108 -5.98 2.99 -23.08
N ALA A 109 -5.86 4.14 -23.75
CA ALA A 109 -5.88 5.47 -23.12
C ALA A 109 -7.07 5.71 -22.16
N SER A 110 -8.23 5.11 -22.41
CA SER A 110 -9.41 5.21 -21.53
C SER A 110 -9.43 4.18 -20.39
N THR A 111 -8.66 3.09 -20.47
CA THR A 111 -8.75 1.93 -19.57
C THR A 111 -7.46 1.62 -18.82
N TRP A 112 -6.32 2.23 -19.18
CA TRP A 112 -5.01 1.94 -18.59
C TRP A 112 -5.00 2.11 -17.07
N LEU A 113 -5.74 3.09 -16.54
CA LEU A 113 -5.84 3.33 -15.10
C LEU A 113 -6.47 2.16 -14.37
N TRP A 114 -7.50 1.53 -14.94
CA TRP A 114 -8.15 0.35 -14.36
C TRP A 114 -7.24 -0.87 -14.37
N TRP A 115 -6.50 -1.08 -15.47
CA TRP A 115 -5.44 -2.09 -15.53
C TRP A 115 -4.37 -1.84 -14.47
N TYR A 116 -3.92 -0.58 -14.35
CA TYR A 116 -2.91 -0.20 -13.37
C TYR A 116 -3.37 -0.48 -11.94
N ILE A 117 -4.58 -0.03 -11.56
CA ILE A 117 -5.14 -0.21 -10.22
C ILE A 117 -5.34 -1.70 -9.92
N GLY A 118 -5.97 -2.45 -10.84
CA GLY A 118 -6.27 -3.87 -10.64
C GLY A 118 -5.01 -4.71 -10.43
N VAL A 119 -4.00 -4.51 -11.30
CA VAL A 119 -2.71 -5.21 -11.19
C VAL A 119 -1.98 -4.80 -9.93
N SER A 120 -1.97 -3.50 -9.59
CA SER A 120 -1.28 -3.01 -8.39
C SER A 120 -1.88 -3.60 -7.12
N ILE A 121 -3.22 -3.65 -7.00
CA ILE A 121 -3.89 -4.25 -5.84
C ILE A 121 -3.55 -5.74 -5.74
N ALA A 122 -3.73 -6.49 -6.82
CA ALA A 122 -3.47 -7.93 -6.84
C ALA A 122 -2.00 -8.23 -6.49
N SER A 123 -1.07 -7.54 -7.15
CA SER A 123 0.36 -7.68 -6.91
C SER A 123 0.72 -7.33 -5.47
N SER A 124 0.13 -6.26 -4.92
CA SER A 124 0.46 -5.80 -3.58
C SER A 124 0.01 -6.79 -2.49
N ILE A 125 -1.14 -7.45 -2.68
CA ILE A 125 -1.59 -8.52 -1.78
C ILE A 125 -0.59 -9.69 -1.80
N ILE A 126 -0.21 -10.14 -3.00
CA ILE A 126 0.73 -11.25 -3.16
C ILE A 126 2.10 -10.90 -2.58
N LEU A 127 2.65 -9.74 -2.96
CA LEU A 127 3.97 -9.29 -2.55
C LEU A 127 4.08 -9.07 -1.04
N ARG A 128 3.05 -8.47 -0.40
CA ARG A 128 3.07 -8.31 1.06
C ARG A 128 3.10 -9.65 1.78
N LYS A 129 2.38 -10.66 1.28
CA LYS A 129 2.38 -12.00 1.84
C LYS A 129 3.71 -12.72 1.63
N VAL A 130 4.28 -12.64 0.42
CA VAL A 130 5.57 -13.28 0.08
C VAL A 130 6.74 -12.63 0.82
N LEU A 131 6.70 -11.30 0.95
CA LEU A 131 7.78 -10.53 1.57
C LEU A 131 7.58 -10.32 3.08
N ASP A 132 6.51 -10.88 3.67
CA ASP A 132 6.17 -10.79 5.09
C ASP A 132 6.14 -9.34 5.62
N VAL A 133 5.53 -8.46 4.82
CA VAL A 133 5.33 -7.05 5.16
C VAL A 133 4.09 -6.91 6.03
N ALA A 134 4.26 -6.22 7.17
CA ALA A 134 3.31 -6.13 8.26
C ALA A 134 1.95 -5.58 7.87
#